data_AF-A0A2G9UZY2-F1
#
_entry.id   AF-A0A2G9UZY2-F1
#
_cell.length_a   1.000
_cell.length_b   1.000
_cell.length_c   1.000
_cell.angle_alpha   90.00
_cell.angle_beta   90.00
_cell.angle_gamma   90.00
#
_symmetry.space_group_name_H-M   'P 1'
#
loop_
_entity.id
_entity.type
_entity.pdbx_description
1 polymer ?
#
loop_
_entity_poly.entity_id
_entity_poly.type
_entity_poly.pdbx_seq_one_letter_code
_entity_poly.pdbx_strand_id
1 'polypeptide(L)'
;METQGIRPVRYVSETLARDAIRSGPYDLACLMEHMPETHADMMDDRDMRAFTFFADRRRRLLEFVLTSVERNLIASEHQMLLFLEQANSERIKTLTTRLLKIYEPNVFICTISLAINLTIKNGLWRRPLRKWSTVFLEEASMIREATLIGLFSRFPDAIYTLVGDSNQLPPYIGTQRAPLAAYLCSRSALEVTRRVGNPPTCKISSVYRPHPNMMALNSRIFYNNELVCGTPNEARLALLNKVWMPNSDLPIAFINIVDQSVQSVTGSQSNAVEARAVAVIVRLLLASSISADIIMVICLYRDQLYLVESAFKGFNVAMNTVDSAQGSEKSVIIVCTTRTHLNAKRSLTFFADPKRLNVALSRARDGSWLDHDDGGRKDSPDQRLLPPAPLTDRFGDAPCPRRPSSIGRSDPRC
;
A
#
# COMPACT_ATOMS: atom_id res chain seq x y z
N MET A 1 12.49 -4.94 24.22
CA MET A 1 12.61 -6.41 24.10
C MET A 1 13.62 -6.67 23.00
N GLU A 2 14.92 -6.69 23.31
CA GLU A 2 15.90 -7.25 22.40
C GLU A 2 15.66 -8.77 22.40
N THR A 3 15.07 -9.28 21.33
CA THR A 3 14.88 -10.72 21.15
C THR A 3 16.26 -11.35 20.98
N GLN A 4 16.88 -11.74 22.10
CA GLN A 4 18.14 -12.46 22.14
C GLN A 4 18.06 -13.63 21.16
N GLY A 5 18.77 -13.51 20.04
CA GLY A 5 18.87 -14.54 19.02
C GLY A 5 18.38 -14.16 17.63
N ILE A 6 17.53 -13.14 17.42
CA ILE A 6 17.12 -12.76 16.05
C ILE A 6 18.09 -11.74 15.47
N ARG A 7 18.75 -12.10 14.37
CA ARG A 7 19.72 -11.27 13.63
C ARG A 7 19.25 -11.15 12.18
N PRO A 8 18.35 -10.20 11.89
CA PRO A 8 17.78 -10.05 10.57
C PRO A 8 18.73 -9.25 9.66
N VAL A 9 18.79 -9.64 8.40
CA VAL A 9 19.36 -8.83 7.32
C VAL A 9 18.26 -8.61 6.29
N ARG A 10 17.97 -7.34 6.00
CA ARG A 10 17.08 -6.95 4.92
C ARG A 10 17.89 -6.49 3.72
N TYR A 11 17.65 -7.10 2.56
CA TYR A 11 18.22 -6.60 1.31
C TYR A 11 17.23 -5.70 0.61
N VAL A 12 17.60 -4.43 0.48
CA VAL A 12 16.93 -3.45 -0.36
C VAL A 12 17.90 -3.09 -1.47
N SER A 13 17.45 -3.16 -2.73
CA SER A 13 18.22 -2.67 -3.86
C SER A 13 18.24 -1.14 -3.78
N GLU A 14 19.37 -0.53 -3.46
CA GLU A 14 19.53 0.93 -3.35
C GLU A 14 19.72 1.61 -4.71
N THR A 15 18.94 1.18 -5.70
CA THR A 15 19.03 1.66 -7.09
C THR A 15 18.60 3.12 -7.27
N LEU A 16 17.99 3.76 -6.28
CA LEU A 16 17.52 5.15 -6.35
C LEU A 16 17.98 5.94 -5.11
N ALA A 17 18.43 7.19 -5.31
CA ALA A 17 18.83 8.09 -4.22
C ALA A 17 17.71 8.32 -3.17
N ARG A 18 16.44 8.12 -3.56
CA ARG A 18 15.28 8.18 -2.65
C ARG A 18 15.17 6.98 -1.71
N ASP A 19 15.70 5.83 -2.09
CA ASP A 19 15.67 4.61 -1.27
C ASP A 19 16.73 4.67 -0.17
N ALA A 20 17.86 5.36 -0.44
CA ALA A 20 18.89 5.64 0.57
C ALA A 20 18.36 6.45 1.78
N ILE A 21 17.30 7.26 1.57
CA ILE A 21 16.64 8.07 2.62
C ILE A 21 15.76 7.21 3.53
N ARG A 22 15.33 6.02 3.08
CA ARG A 22 14.44 5.12 3.83
C ARG A 22 15.18 3.88 4.32
N SER A 23 16.33 4.07 4.96
CA SER A 23 17.13 2.98 5.51
C SER A 23 16.60 2.53 6.88
N GLY A 24 16.38 1.23 7.03
CA GLY A 24 16.10 0.57 8.29
C GLY A 24 17.39 0.13 9.00
N PRO A 25 17.34 -0.09 10.33
CA PRO A 25 18.53 -0.51 11.11
C PRO A 25 19.09 -1.88 10.69
N TYR A 26 18.28 -2.72 10.05
CA TYR A 26 18.65 -4.06 9.60
C TYR A 26 18.86 -4.16 8.09
N ASP A 27 18.82 -3.04 7.38
CA ASP A 27 19.15 -3.06 5.96
C ASP A 27 20.62 -3.39 5.77
N LEU A 28 20.95 -4.21 4.78
CA LEU A 28 22.31 -4.73 4.58
C LEU A 28 23.35 -3.60 4.57
N ALA A 29 23.07 -2.51 3.86
CA ALA A 29 23.99 -1.39 3.76
C ALA A 29 24.10 -0.60 5.08
N CYS A 30 23.01 -0.49 5.86
CA CYS A 30 23.03 0.11 7.19
C CYS A 30 23.85 -0.75 8.16
N LEU A 31 23.67 -2.07 8.13
CA LEU A 31 24.48 -2.99 8.94
C LEU A 31 25.97 -2.87 8.58
N MET A 32 26.31 -2.88 7.28
CA MET A 32 27.69 -2.67 6.81
C MET A 32 28.31 -1.36 7.30
N GLU A 33 27.54 -0.28 7.31
CA GLU A 33 27.97 1.04 7.77
C GLU A 33 28.33 1.04 9.27
N HIS A 34 27.54 0.34 10.09
CA HIS A 34 27.72 0.30 11.54
C HIS A 34 28.61 -0.86 12.02
N MET A 35 29.07 -1.77 11.13
CA MET A 35 29.99 -2.86 11.49
C MET A 35 31.21 -2.38 12.30
N PRO A 36 31.93 -1.30 11.90
CA PRO A 36 33.10 -0.81 12.63
C PRO A 36 32.81 -0.37 14.06
N GLU A 37 31.57 0.00 14.36
CA GLU A 37 31.15 0.48 15.68
C GLU A 37 30.60 -0.68 16.53
N THR A 38 29.92 -1.63 15.88
CA THR A 38 29.13 -2.67 16.57
C THR A 38 29.84 -4.01 16.72
N HIS A 39 30.84 -4.31 15.86
CA HIS A 39 31.52 -5.61 15.80
C HIS A 39 33.04 -5.46 15.61
N ALA A 40 33.63 -4.35 16.08
CA ALA A 40 35.05 -4.03 15.93
C ALA A 40 35.97 -5.14 16.46
N ASP A 41 35.60 -5.71 17.61
CA ASP A 41 36.28 -6.79 18.31
C ASP A 41 36.29 -8.12 17.53
N MET A 42 35.36 -8.28 16.59
CA MET A 42 35.21 -9.49 15.78
C MET A 42 35.86 -9.35 14.39
N MET A 43 36.57 -8.26 14.11
CA MET A 43 37.15 -7.95 12.79
C MET A 43 38.68 -7.91 12.81
N ASP A 44 39.28 -8.39 11.72
CA ASP A 44 40.70 -8.15 11.46
C ASP A 44 40.94 -6.73 10.91
N ASP A 45 42.18 -6.27 10.91
CA ASP A 45 42.57 -4.94 10.41
C ASP A 45 42.14 -4.66 8.97
N ARG A 46 42.05 -5.70 8.12
CA ARG A 46 41.64 -5.57 6.73
C ARG A 46 40.14 -5.35 6.64
N ASP A 47 39.35 -6.15 7.35
CA ASP A 47 37.90 -6.06 7.41
C ASP A 47 37.49 -4.72 8.06
N MET A 48 38.17 -4.31 9.16
CA MET A 48 37.96 -3.02 9.82
C MET A 48 38.17 -1.83 8.87
N ARG A 49 39.28 -1.81 8.11
CA ARG A 49 39.54 -0.77 7.10
C ARG A 49 38.50 -0.79 5.98
N ALA A 50 38.07 -1.97 5.53
CA ALA A 50 37.13 -2.10 4.43
C ALA A 50 35.73 -1.59 4.81
N PHE A 51 35.22 -1.95 6.00
CA PHE A 51 33.94 -1.45 6.49
C PHE A 51 33.98 0.03 6.85
N THR A 52 35.07 0.51 7.44
CA THR A 52 35.25 1.96 7.72
C THR A 52 35.23 2.78 6.42
N PHE A 53 35.92 2.30 5.38
CA PHE A 53 35.91 2.94 4.07
C PHE A 53 34.51 2.96 3.44
N PHE A 54 33.77 1.85 3.56
CA PHE A 54 32.38 1.79 3.09
C PHE A 54 31.49 2.78 3.85
N ALA A 55 31.59 2.84 5.18
CA ALA A 55 30.81 3.71 6.03
C ALA A 55 31.03 5.20 5.69
N ASP A 56 32.29 5.64 5.57
CA ASP A 56 32.63 7.03 5.18
C ASP A 56 32.04 7.39 3.81
N ARG A 57 32.16 6.49 2.82
CA ARG A 57 31.62 6.72 1.47
C ARG A 57 30.11 6.82 1.46
N ARG A 58 29.43 5.94 2.20
CA ARG A 58 27.97 5.94 2.32
C ARG A 58 27.45 7.19 3.02
N ARG A 59 28.09 7.63 4.12
CA ARG A 59 27.72 8.86 4.83
C ARG A 59 27.84 10.09 3.95
N ARG A 60 28.92 10.21 3.19
CA ARG A 60 29.10 11.30 2.21
C ARG A 60 28.06 11.27 1.09
N LEU A 61 27.68 10.07 0.63
CA LEU A 61 26.61 9.93 -0.34
C LEU A 61 25.26 10.41 0.21
N LEU A 62 24.93 10.01 1.45
CA LEU A 62 23.70 10.46 2.11
C LEU A 62 23.71 11.98 2.33
N GLU A 63 24.82 12.54 2.80
CA GLU A 63 24.99 13.99 2.96
C GLU A 63 24.80 14.72 1.63
N PHE A 64 25.41 14.23 0.56
CA PHE A 64 25.22 14.76 -0.79
C PHE A 64 23.74 14.73 -1.22
N VAL A 65 23.07 13.58 -1.06
CA VAL A 65 21.64 13.44 -1.42
C VAL A 65 20.74 14.38 -0.61
N LEU A 66 21.07 14.62 0.67
CA LEU A 66 20.28 15.47 1.57
C LEU A 66 20.55 16.97 1.37
N THR A 67 21.76 17.37 0.98
CA THR A 67 22.20 18.77 0.87
C THR A 67 22.11 19.34 -0.54
N SER A 68 22.04 18.50 -1.59
CA SER A 68 22.02 18.96 -2.98
C SER A 68 20.77 19.78 -3.32
N VAL A 69 20.96 21.07 -3.54
CA VAL A 69 19.91 22.10 -3.73
C VAL A 69 19.19 22.00 -5.10
N GLU A 70 19.65 21.18 -6.05
CA GLU A 70 19.04 21.10 -7.38
C GLU A 70 18.70 19.67 -7.83
N ARG A 71 17.40 19.38 -8.01
CA ARG A 71 16.88 18.06 -8.43
C ARG A 71 17.39 17.58 -9.80
N ASN A 72 17.90 18.48 -10.64
CA ASN A 72 18.35 18.15 -12.00
C ASN A 72 19.81 17.66 -12.03
N LEU A 73 20.67 18.11 -11.10
CA LEU A 73 22.05 17.62 -10.97
C LEU A 73 22.11 16.18 -10.46
N ILE A 74 21.10 15.80 -9.65
CA ILE A 74 20.93 14.45 -9.10
C ILE A 74 20.86 13.42 -10.22
N ALA A 75 20.20 13.67 -11.35
CA ALA A 75 20.01 12.66 -12.38
C ALA A 75 21.31 12.28 -13.13
N SER A 76 22.18 13.25 -13.43
CA SER A 76 23.45 13.01 -14.12
C SER A 76 24.50 12.38 -13.19
N GLU A 77 24.56 12.82 -11.93
CA GLU A 77 25.48 12.22 -10.95
C GLU A 77 24.96 10.89 -10.39
N HIS A 78 23.65 10.67 -10.39
CA HIS A 78 23.04 9.37 -10.05
C HIS A 78 23.38 8.29 -11.09
N GLN A 79 23.51 8.64 -12.38
CA GLN A 79 24.03 7.71 -13.39
C GLN A 79 25.51 7.34 -13.13
N MET A 80 26.33 8.30 -12.69
CA MET A 80 27.72 8.06 -12.27
C MET A 80 27.76 7.16 -11.01
N LEU A 81 26.80 7.33 -10.09
CA LEU A 81 26.62 6.52 -8.88
C LEU A 81 26.16 5.09 -9.16
N LEU A 82 25.23 4.90 -10.09
CA LEU A 82 24.84 3.57 -10.61
C LEU A 82 26.04 2.88 -11.28
N PHE A 83 26.89 3.63 -11.98
CA PHE A 83 28.15 3.14 -12.55
C PHE A 83 29.15 2.73 -11.45
N LEU A 84 29.23 3.49 -10.36
CA LEU A 84 30.03 3.14 -9.18
C LEU A 84 29.48 1.89 -8.47
N GLU A 85 28.17 1.67 -8.41
CA GLU A 85 27.58 0.41 -7.92
C GLU A 85 27.90 -0.78 -8.83
N GLN A 86 27.82 -0.59 -10.16
CA GLN A 86 28.20 -1.60 -11.15
C GLN A 86 29.70 -1.96 -11.06
N ALA A 87 30.58 -0.98 -10.87
CA ALA A 87 32.03 -1.18 -10.71
C ALA A 87 32.42 -1.67 -9.29
N ASN A 88 31.62 -1.38 -8.26
CA ASN A 88 31.82 -1.86 -6.88
C ASN A 88 31.20 -3.25 -6.61
N SER A 89 30.62 -3.91 -7.61
CA SER A 89 29.95 -5.21 -7.47
C SER A 89 30.80 -6.26 -6.73
N GLU A 90 32.09 -6.40 -7.05
CA GLU A 90 32.98 -7.36 -6.38
C GLU A 90 33.37 -6.93 -4.95
N ARG A 91 33.51 -5.62 -4.70
CA ARG A 91 33.79 -5.10 -3.36
C ARG A 91 32.59 -5.26 -2.43
N ILE A 92 31.38 -4.94 -2.90
CA ILE A 92 30.13 -5.12 -2.16
C ILE A 92 29.90 -6.61 -1.89
N LYS A 93 30.16 -7.48 -2.87
CA LYS A 93 30.08 -8.94 -2.68
C LYS A 93 31.07 -9.45 -1.65
N THR A 94 32.29 -8.92 -1.65
CA THR A 94 33.31 -9.24 -0.64
C THR A 94 32.86 -8.78 0.75
N LEU A 95 32.44 -7.52 0.89
CA LEU A 95 31.92 -6.97 2.15
C LEU A 95 30.69 -7.73 2.65
N THR A 96 29.77 -8.09 1.75
CA THR A 96 28.58 -8.89 2.10
C THR A 96 29.02 -10.24 2.64
N THR A 97 29.96 -10.92 1.96
CA THR A 97 30.48 -12.21 2.43
C THR A 97 31.14 -12.10 3.80
N ARG A 98 31.84 -11.00 4.09
CA ARG A 98 32.44 -10.73 5.40
C ARG A 98 31.39 -10.45 6.47
N LEU A 99 30.43 -9.58 6.16
CA LEU A 99 29.31 -9.27 7.06
C LEU A 99 28.55 -10.54 7.43
N LEU A 100 28.20 -11.39 6.46
CA LEU A 100 27.47 -12.64 6.74
C LEU A 100 28.25 -13.60 7.66
N LYS A 101 29.58 -13.51 7.70
CA LYS A 101 30.42 -14.31 8.62
C LYS A 101 30.52 -13.70 10.01
N ILE A 102 30.61 -12.38 10.11
CA ILE A 102 30.80 -11.68 11.40
C ILE A 102 29.45 -11.48 12.11
N TYR A 103 28.44 -11.02 11.37
CA TYR A 103 27.09 -10.75 11.89
C TYR A 103 26.26 -12.03 12.05
N GLU A 104 26.62 -13.10 11.33
CA GLU A 104 25.93 -14.41 11.35
C GLU A 104 24.39 -14.31 11.36
N PRO A 105 23.77 -13.69 10.34
CA PRO A 105 22.32 -13.51 10.31
C PRO A 105 21.59 -14.85 10.24
N ASN A 106 20.39 -14.87 10.85
CA ASN A 106 19.51 -16.04 10.84
C ASN A 106 18.11 -15.75 10.30
N VAL A 107 17.83 -14.49 9.93
CA VAL A 107 16.61 -14.09 9.23
C VAL A 107 17.00 -13.23 8.04
N PHE A 108 16.46 -13.53 6.86
CA PHE A 108 16.75 -12.80 5.63
C PHE A 108 15.45 -12.27 5.03
N ILE A 109 15.40 -10.96 4.80
CA ILE A 109 14.20 -10.26 4.33
C ILE A 109 14.50 -9.64 2.97
N CYS A 110 13.72 -9.99 1.95
CA CYS A 110 13.84 -9.42 0.61
C CYS A 110 12.57 -9.67 -0.19
N THR A 111 12.46 -9.05 -1.37
CA THR A 111 11.40 -9.39 -2.32
C THR A 111 11.67 -10.76 -2.95
N ILE A 112 10.64 -11.43 -3.46
CA ILE A 112 10.76 -12.78 -4.05
C ILE A 112 11.74 -12.80 -5.23
N SER A 113 11.69 -11.78 -6.09
CA SER A 113 12.63 -11.65 -7.22
C SER A 113 14.08 -11.55 -6.73
N LEU A 114 14.32 -10.82 -5.63
CA LEU A 114 15.63 -10.76 -5.01
C LEU A 114 16.01 -12.10 -4.38
N ALA A 115 15.12 -12.79 -3.68
CA ALA A 115 15.42 -14.11 -3.11
C ALA A 115 15.92 -15.10 -4.17
N ILE A 116 15.27 -15.13 -5.34
CA ILE A 116 15.68 -15.97 -6.47
C ILE A 116 17.06 -15.53 -6.99
N ASN A 117 17.27 -14.23 -7.21
CA ASN A 117 18.51 -13.69 -7.77
C ASN A 117 19.70 -13.79 -6.82
N LEU A 118 19.51 -13.53 -5.52
CA LEU A 118 20.58 -13.53 -4.52
C LEU A 118 21.08 -14.95 -4.22
N THR A 119 20.30 -15.97 -4.55
CA THR A 119 20.62 -17.38 -4.29
C THR A 119 21.14 -18.14 -5.52
N ILE A 120 21.26 -17.50 -6.69
CA ILE A 120 21.84 -18.13 -7.90
C ILE A 120 23.33 -18.42 -7.75
N LYS A 121 23.90 -19.14 -8.72
CA LYS A 121 25.35 -19.32 -8.87
C LYS A 121 26.01 -17.94 -9.04
N ASN A 122 26.74 -17.50 -8.01
CA ASN A 122 27.42 -16.20 -7.83
C ASN A 122 26.58 -15.09 -7.17
N GLY A 123 25.35 -15.39 -6.73
CA GLY A 123 24.55 -14.47 -5.92
C GLY A 123 25.14 -14.25 -4.52
N LEU A 124 24.77 -13.12 -3.90
CA LEU A 124 25.29 -12.67 -2.60
C LEU A 124 25.03 -13.66 -1.46
N TRP A 125 23.96 -14.46 -1.55
CA TRP A 125 23.52 -15.39 -0.51
C TRP A 125 23.69 -16.86 -0.92
N ARG A 126 24.53 -17.15 -1.92
CA ARG A 126 24.76 -18.51 -2.43
C ARG A 126 25.27 -19.48 -1.35
N ARG A 127 26.09 -19.01 -0.42
CA ARG A 127 26.70 -19.82 0.65
C ARG A 127 26.30 -19.26 2.01
N PRO A 128 25.03 -19.33 2.40
CA PRO A 128 24.73 -19.14 3.81
C PRO A 128 25.46 -20.28 4.54
N LEU A 129 26.05 -19.98 5.69
CA LEU A 129 26.74 -20.98 6.52
C LEU A 129 25.80 -22.13 6.94
N ARG A 130 24.49 -21.96 6.74
CA ARG A 130 23.41 -22.86 7.13
C ARG A 130 22.46 -23.13 5.96
N LYS A 131 21.84 -24.31 5.97
CA LYS A 131 20.70 -24.61 5.09
C LYS A 131 19.50 -23.74 5.47
N TRP A 132 18.72 -23.35 4.46
CA TRP A 132 17.44 -22.66 4.66
C TRP A 132 16.41 -23.65 5.19
N SER A 133 15.99 -23.49 6.44
CA SER A 133 15.00 -24.35 7.08
C SER A 133 13.56 -23.89 6.85
N THR A 134 13.35 -22.59 6.61
CA THR A 134 12.01 -22.00 6.53
C THR A 134 11.99 -20.86 5.53
N VAL A 135 10.91 -20.80 4.74
CA VAL A 135 10.59 -19.69 3.82
C VAL A 135 9.22 -19.16 4.19
N PHE A 136 9.18 -17.89 4.60
CA PHE A 136 7.94 -17.19 4.93
C PHE A 136 7.57 -16.25 3.77
N LEU A 137 6.39 -16.45 3.20
CA LEU A 137 5.89 -15.65 2.07
C LEU A 137 4.68 -14.83 2.53
N GLU A 138 4.87 -13.52 2.62
CA GLU A 138 3.82 -12.55 2.88
C GLU A 138 3.07 -12.20 1.58
N GLU A 139 1.80 -11.80 1.69
CA GLU A 139 0.90 -11.51 0.57
C GLU A 139 0.87 -12.62 -0.49
N ALA A 140 0.85 -13.87 -0.03
CA ALA A 140 0.92 -15.06 -0.86
C ALA A 140 -0.24 -15.17 -1.88
N SER A 141 -1.33 -14.44 -1.67
CA SER A 141 -2.41 -14.32 -2.66
C SER A 141 -1.93 -13.73 -3.98
N MET A 142 -0.97 -12.80 -3.94
CA MET A 142 -0.37 -12.12 -5.10
C MET A 142 0.80 -12.90 -5.74
N ILE A 143 1.23 -14.01 -5.14
CA ILE A 143 2.33 -14.81 -5.67
C ILE A 143 1.79 -15.76 -6.74
N ARG A 144 2.43 -15.75 -7.92
CA ARG A 144 2.10 -16.67 -9.03
C ARG A 144 2.60 -18.08 -8.74
N GLU A 145 1.84 -19.07 -9.19
CA GLU A 145 2.20 -20.51 -9.12
C GLU A 145 3.60 -20.76 -9.71
N ALA A 146 3.91 -20.19 -10.88
CA ALA A 146 5.23 -20.32 -11.49
C ALA A 146 6.36 -19.75 -10.61
N THR A 147 6.10 -18.65 -9.89
CA THR A 147 7.05 -18.05 -8.95
C THR A 147 7.26 -18.95 -7.73
N LEU A 148 6.19 -19.55 -7.20
CA LEU A 148 6.28 -20.52 -6.11
C LEU A 148 7.10 -21.75 -6.50
N ILE A 149 6.90 -22.30 -7.72
CA ILE A 149 7.71 -23.40 -8.25
C ILE A 149 9.19 -23.00 -8.34
N GLY A 150 9.47 -21.78 -8.80
CA GLY A 150 10.83 -21.23 -8.82
C GLY A 150 11.46 -21.20 -7.42
N LEU A 151 10.70 -20.82 -6.41
CA LEU A 151 11.14 -20.85 -5.02
C LEU A 151 11.41 -22.28 -4.53
N PHE A 152 10.54 -23.25 -4.81
CA PHE A 152 10.75 -24.66 -4.44
C PHE A 152 12.07 -25.22 -5.02
N SER A 153 12.42 -24.80 -6.23
CA SER A 153 13.71 -25.16 -6.83
C SER A 153 14.92 -24.50 -6.15
N ARG A 154 14.72 -23.36 -5.45
CA ARG A 154 15.79 -22.66 -4.73
C ARG A 154 15.94 -23.11 -3.29
N PHE A 155 14.84 -23.41 -2.61
CA PHE A 155 14.82 -23.80 -1.20
C PHE A 155 14.10 -25.16 -1.02
N PRO A 156 14.63 -26.24 -1.62
CA PRO A 156 13.92 -27.53 -1.68
C PRO A 156 13.71 -28.19 -0.31
N ASP A 157 14.60 -27.92 0.66
CA ASP A 157 14.55 -28.49 2.01
C ASP A 157 13.77 -27.61 3.00
N ALA A 158 13.25 -26.45 2.57
CA ALA A 158 12.63 -25.48 3.46
C ALA A 158 11.14 -25.77 3.70
N ILE A 159 10.66 -25.48 4.91
CA ILE A 159 9.23 -25.43 5.22
C ILE A 159 8.67 -24.09 4.74
N TYR A 160 7.62 -24.14 3.92
CA TYR A 160 6.97 -22.95 3.37
C TYR A 160 5.77 -22.55 4.21
N THR A 161 5.78 -21.31 4.71
CA THR A 161 4.63 -20.68 5.36
C THR A 161 4.10 -19.60 4.44
N LEU A 162 2.87 -19.77 3.97
CA LEU A 162 2.19 -18.82 3.09
C LEU A 162 1.19 -18.00 3.93
N VAL A 163 1.39 -16.69 3.96
CA VAL A 163 0.48 -15.75 4.62
C VAL A 163 -0.10 -14.82 3.59
N GLY A 164 -1.43 -14.70 3.57
CA GLY A 164 -2.14 -13.80 2.68
C GLY A 164 -3.63 -14.09 2.70
N ASP A 165 -4.36 -13.40 1.83
CA ASP A 165 -5.81 -13.43 1.82
C ASP A 165 -6.34 -13.71 0.42
N SER A 166 -7.00 -14.85 0.25
CA SER A 166 -7.61 -15.25 -1.02
C SER A 166 -8.76 -14.33 -1.47
N ASN A 167 -9.34 -13.57 -0.55
CA ASN A 167 -10.41 -12.60 -0.82
C ASN A 167 -9.87 -11.19 -1.14
N GLN A 168 -8.54 -11.00 -1.12
CA GLN A 168 -7.84 -9.80 -1.62
C GLN A 168 -7.14 -10.12 -2.95
N LEU A 169 -6.30 -9.19 -3.46
CA LEU A 169 -5.88 -9.22 -4.87
C LEU A 169 -5.18 -10.53 -5.27
N PRO A 170 -5.51 -11.04 -6.46
CA PRO A 170 -4.78 -12.15 -7.07
C PRO A 170 -3.47 -11.63 -7.72
N PRO A 171 -2.62 -12.52 -8.25
CA PRO A 171 -1.44 -12.10 -8.98
C PRO A 171 -1.81 -11.31 -10.24
N TYR A 172 -1.09 -10.22 -10.50
CA TYR A 172 -1.32 -9.37 -11.67
C TYR A 172 -0.95 -10.09 -12.99
N ILE A 173 -1.85 -10.03 -13.98
CA ILE A 173 -1.63 -10.53 -15.35
C ILE A 173 -1.69 -9.33 -16.30
N GLY A 174 -0.54 -8.93 -16.84
CA GLY A 174 -0.40 -7.73 -17.66
C GLY A 174 -0.99 -7.79 -19.07
N THR A 175 -1.69 -8.86 -19.42
CA THR A 175 -2.25 -9.06 -20.76
C THR A 175 -3.77 -9.18 -20.69
N GLN A 176 -4.46 -8.29 -21.41
CA GLN A 176 -5.88 -8.46 -21.67
C GLN A 176 -6.07 -9.68 -22.57
N ARG A 177 -6.93 -10.63 -22.19
CA ARG A 177 -7.09 -11.94 -22.86
C ARG A 177 -5.81 -12.78 -22.87
N ALA A 178 -5.21 -12.95 -21.69
CA ALA A 178 -4.07 -13.83 -21.50
C ALA A 178 -4.34 -15.23 -22.09
N PRO A 179 -3.41 -15.81 -22.88
CA PRO A 179 -3.50 -17.19 -23.33
C PRO A 179 -3.69 -18.14 -22.13
N LEU A 180 -4.34 -19.30 -22.36
CA LEU A 180 -4.58 -20.29 -21.29
C LEU A 180 -3.30 -20.62 -20.50
N ALA A 181 -2.17 -20.76 -21.18
CA ALA A 181 -0.87 -21.00 -20.54
C ALA A 181 -0.48 -19.88 -19.55
N ALA A 182 -0.66 -18.61 -19.93
CA ALA A 182 -0.36 -17.48 -19.06
C ALA A 182 -1.31 -17.43 -17.84
N TYR A 183 -2.59 -17.78 -18.04
CA TYR A 183 -3.55 -17.90 -16.95
C TYR A 183 -3.17 -19.02 -15.98
N LEU A 184 -2.87 -20.22 -16.49
CA LEU A 184 -2.46 -21.37 -15.68
C LEU A 184 -1.20 -21.05 -14.86
N CYS A 185 -0.20 -20.40 -15.45
CA CYS A 185 1.03 -20.00 -14.74
C CYS A 185 0.84 -18.85 -13.73
N SER A 186 -0.31 -18.16 -13.77
CA SER A 186 -0.59 -16.98 -12.94
C SER A 186 -1.62 -17.23 -11.85
N ARG A 187 -1.96 -18.49 -11.58
CA ARG A 187 -2.80 -18.87 -10.44
C ARG A 187 -2.11 -18.47 -9.13
N SER A 188 -2.91 -18.11 -8.13
CA SER A 188 -2.39 -17.73 -6.82
C SER A 188 -1.76 -18.91 -6.08
N ALA A 189 -0.62 -18.69 -5.43
CA ALA A 189 0.04 -19.68 -4.57
C ALA A 189 -0.89 -20.20 -3.46
N LEU A 190 -1.72 -19.33 -2.86
CA LEU A 190 -2.71 -19.74 -1.86
C LEU A 190 -3.80 -20.63 -2.45
N GLU A 191 -4.32 -20.27 -3.62
CA GLU A 191 -5.38 -21.05 -4.27
C GLU A 191 -4.87 -22.43 -4.73
N VAL A 192 -3.64 -22.50 -5.23
CA VAL A 192 -3.03 -23.76 -5.68
C VAL A 192 -2.77 -24.69 -4.49
N THR A 193 -2.15 -24.18 -3.42
CA THR A 193 -1.87 -24.99 -2.22
C THR A 193 -3.13 -25.50 -1.54
N ARG A 194 -4.20 -24.69 -1.49
CA ARG A 194 -5.51 -25.12 -0.97
C ARG A 194 -6.13 -26.27 -1.75
N ARG A 195 -5.94 -26.33 -3.08
CA ARG A 195 -6.52 -27.40 -3.92
C ARG A 195 -5.81 -28.74 -3.80
N VAL A 196 -4.49 -28.73 -3.54
CA VAL A 196 -3.65 -29.93 -3.71
C VAL A 196 -3.59 -30.82 -2.46
N GLY A 197 -3.77 -30.29 -1.24
CA GLY A 197 -3.50 -31.16 -0.08
C GLY A 197 -3.88 -30.66 1.31
N ASN A 198 -4.97 -29.90 1.45
CA ASN A 198 -5.47 -29.39 2.75
C ASN A 198 -4.34 -29.01 3.73
N PRO A 199 -3.44 -28.09 3.34
CA PRO A 199 -2.29 -27.75 4.17
C PRO A 199 -2.77 -27.27 5.55
N PRO A 200 -2.00 -27.50 6.64
CA PRO A 200 -2.32 -26.94 7.94
C PRO A 200 -2.58 -25.44 7.81
N THR A 201 -3.83 -25.04 8.02
CA THR A 201 -4.30 -23.68 7.76
C THR A 201 -4.75 -23.07 9.08
N CYS A 202 -4.10 -21.98 9.47
CA CYS A 202 -4.54 -21.15 10.59
C CYS A 202 -5.30 -19.94 10.04
N LYS A 203 -6.57 -19.80 10.40
CA LYS A 203 -7.37 -18.64 10.01
C LYS A 203 -7.29 -17.59 11.11
N ILE A 204 -6.87 -16.38 10.75
CA ILE A 204 -6.86 -15.22 11.64
C ILE A 204 -8.17 -14.46 11.41
N SER A 205 -9.10 -14.54 12.36
CA SER A 205 -10.40 -13.86 12.30
C SER A 205 -10.44 -12.54 13.07
N SER A 206 -9.57 -12.34 14.05
CA SER A 206 -9.53 -11.11 14.84
C SER A 206 -8.82 -9.99 14.09
N VAL A 207 -9.52 -8.87 13.87
CA VAL A 207 -9.03 -7.71 13.12
C VAL A 207 -9.01 -6.47 14.01
N TYR A 208 -7.88 -5.75 14.01
CA TYR A 208 -7.61 -4.60 14.88
C TYR A 208 -7.48 -3.25 14.13
N ARG A 209 -7.73 -3.25 12.81
CA ARG A 209 -7.52 -2.06 11.96
C ARG A 209 -8.72 -1.09 11.99
N PRO A 210 -9.89 -1.40 11.42
CA PRO A 210 -10.94 -0.42 11.18
C PRO A 210 -11.86 -0.21 12.40
N HIS A 211 -12.68 0.84 12.33
CA HIS A 211 -13.86 1.04 13.18
C HIS A 211 -14.77 -0.21 13.15
N PRO A 212 -15.37 -0.65 14.27
CA PRO A 212 -16.11 -1.91 14.34
C PRO A 212 -17.26 -2.04 13.32
N ASN A 213 -18.03 -0.97 13.08
CA ASN A 213 -19.09 -1.00 12.08
C ASN A 213 -18.58 -1.07 10.62
N MET A 214 -17.41 -0.49 10.33
CA MET A 214 -16.76 -0.67 9.02
C MET A 214 -16.25 -2.11 8.86
N MET A 215 -15.70 -2.68 9.93
CA MET A 215 -15.27 -4.07 9.98
C MET A 215 -16.46 -5.01 9.71
N ALA A 216 -17.57 -4.81 10.43
CA ALA A 216 -18.77 -5.61 10.28
C ALA A 216 -19.32 -5.57 8.85
N LEU A 217 -19.33 -4.39 8.21
CA LEU A 217 -19.70 -4.25 6.80
C LEU A 217 -18.76 -5.06 5.89
N ASN A 218 -17.44 -4.90 6.07
CA ASN A 218 -16.45 -5.62 5.29
C ASN A 218 -16.58 -7.15 5.48
N SER A 219 -16.69 -7.60 6.73
CA SER A 219 -16.88 -9.01 7.06
C SER A 219 -18.14 -9.60 6.46
N ARG A 220 -19.24 -8.84 6.42
CA ARG A 220 -20.50 -9.27 5.81
C ARG A 220 -20.37 -9.47 4.31
N ILE A 221 -19.68 -8.55 3.64
CA ILE A 221 -19.56 -8.56 2.17
C ILE A 221 -18.55 -9.61 1.69
N PHE A 222 -17.38 -9.71 2.34
CA PHE A 222 -16.25 -10.48 1.81
C PHE A 222 -15.87 -11.73 2.62
N TYR A 223 -16.36 -11.87 3.85
CA TYR A 223 -15.89 -12.91 4.78
C TYR A 223 -17.03 -13.62 5.53
N ASN A 224 -18.26 -13.65 5.00
CA ASN A 224 -19.39 -14.38 5.59
C ASN A 224 -19.62 -14.12 7.10
N ASN A 225 -19.38 -12.89 7.58
CA ASN A 225 -19.45 -12.51 9.00
C ASN A 225 -18.47 -13.27 9.94
N GLU A 226 -17.36 -13.79 9.41
CA GLU A 226 -16.39 -14.57 10.21
C GLU A 226 -15.29 -13.73 10.88
N LEU A 227 -15.19 -12.43 10.58
CA LEU A 227 -14.21 -11.54 11.20
C LEU A 227 -14.75 -11.00 12.54
N VAL A 228 -13.85 -10.89 13.52
CA VAL A 228 -14.16 -10.41 14.87
C VAL A 228 -13.38 -9.12 15.12
N CYS A 229 -14.03 -8.09 15.66
CA CYS A 229 -13.34 -6.83 15.92
C CYS A 229 -12.58 -6.93 17.24
N GLY A 230 -11.27 -6.73 17.18
CA GLY A 230 -10.43 -6.60 18.37
C GLY A 230 -10.22 -5.15 18.82
N THR A 231 -10.73 -4.17 18.06
CA THR A 231 -10.57 -2.73 18.36
C THR A 231 -11.76 -2.22 19.16
N PRO A 232 -11.55 -1.56 20.32
CA PRO A 232 -12.62 -0.83 21.00
C PRO A 232 -13.16 0.31 20.14
N ASN A 233 -14.46 0.59 20.22
CA ASN A 233 -15.10 1.67 19.45
C ASN A 233 -14.40 3.01 19.67
N GLU A 234 -14.05 3.32 20.93
CA GLU A 234 -13.47 4.58 21.38
C GLU A 234 -12.14 4.89 20.68
N ALA A 235 -11.38 3.85 20.33
CA ALA A 235 -10.09 3.97 19.66
C ALA A 235 -10.20 4.42 18.19
N ARG A 236 -11.41 4.51 17.63
CA ARG A 236 -11.70 4.87 16.23
C ARG A 236 -12.69 6.02 16.08
N LEU A 237 -12.97 6.77 17.15
CA LEU A 237 -13.88 7.93 17.13
C LEU A 237 -13.21 9.26 16.72
N ALA A 238 -11.87 9.28 16.58
CA ALA A 238 -11.12 10.52 16.36
C ALA A 238 -11.60 11.30 15.12
N LEU A 239 -12.05 10.60 14.07
CA LEU A 239 -12.61 11.20 12.87
C LEU A 239 -14.06 11.68 13.08
N LEU A 240 -14.90 10.83 13.68
CA LEU A 240 -16.32 11.11 13.95
C LEU A 240 -16.51 12.34 14.86
N ASN A 241 -15.54 12.62 15.73
CA ASN A 241 -15.56 13.81 16.60
C ASN A 241 -15.18 15.11 15.88
N LYS A 242 -14.54 15.05 14.71
CA LYS A 242 -14.01 16.22 13.99
C LYS A 242 -14.77 16.54 12.71
N VAL A 243 -15.41 15.55 12.10
CA VAL A 243 -16.04 15.67 10.78
C VAL A 243 -17.43 15.08 10.84
N TRP A 244 -18.39 15.81 10.31
CA TRP A 244 -19.75 15.31 10.16
C TRP A 244 -19.79 14.16 9.14
N MET A 245 -20.39 13.04 9.53
CA MET A 245 -20.66 11.89 8.66
C MET A 245 -22.18 11.74 8.49
N PRO A 246 -22.67 11.31 7.31
CA PRO A 246 -24.10 11.07 7.09
C PRO A 246 -24.69 10.04 8.06
N ASN A 247 -23.88 9.07 8.48
CA ASN A 247 -24.20 8.10 9.51
C ASN A 247 -23.16 8.23 10.63
N SER A 248 -23.61 8.54 11.85
CA SER A 248 -22.74 8.72 13.02
C SER A 248 -22.07 7.43 13.49
N ASP A 249 -22.66 6.28 13.19
CA ASP A 249 -22.20 4.97 13.67
C ASP A 249 -21.34 4.27 12.62
N LEU A 250 -21.55 4.58 11.34
CA LEU A 250 -20.76 4.06 10.23
C LEU A 250 -19.96 5.21 9.61
N PRO A 251 -18.64 5.33 9.88
CA PRO A 251 -17.79 6.37 9.33
C PRO A 251 -17.44 6.10 7.85
N ILE A 252 -18.46 5.87 7.03
CA ILE A 252 -18.39 5.75 5.58
C ILE A 252 -19.38 6.74 4.99
N ALA A 253 -18.90 7.63 4.14
CA ALA A 253 -19.71 8.56 3.38
C ALA A 253 -19.64 8.24 1.89
N PHE A 254 -20.80 8.02 1.29
CA PHE A 254 -20.93 7.90 -0.16
C PHE A 254 -21.22 9.28 -0.75
N ILE A 255 -20.40 9.70 -1.71
CA ILE A 255 -20.56 10.98 -2.39
C ILE A 255 -20.97 10.66 -3.82
N ASN A 256 -22.12 11.18 -4.24
CA ASN A 256 -22.57 11.02 -5.61
C ASN A 256 -22.01 12.14 -6.50
N ILE A 257 -21.14 11.78 -7.44
CA ILE A 257 -20.55 12.71 -8.41
C ILE A 257 -21.04 12.36 -9.80
N VAL A 258 -22.07 13.09 -10.23
CA VAL A 258 -22.68 12.91 -11.56
C VAL A 258 -21.82 13.62 -12.61
N ASP A 259 -21.01 12.85 -13.35
CA ASP A 259 -20.21 13.31 -14.49
C ASP A 259 -19.95 12.16 -15.49
N GLN A 260 -19.17 12.39 -16.56
CA GLN A 260 -18.74 11.32 -17.46
C GLN A 260 -17.24 11.06 -17.40
N SER A 261 -16.87 9.79 -17.27
CA SER A 261 -15.48 9.37 -17.34
C SER A 261 -14.96 9.39 -18.78
N VAL A 262 -13.69 9.77 -18.93
CA VAL A 262 -12.96 9.76 -20.20
C VAL A 262 -12.01 8.57 -20.20
N GLN A 263 -12.02 7.80 -21.29
CA GLN A 263 -11.10 6.68 -21.50
C GLN A 263 -9.92 7.11 -22.38
N SER A 264 -8.69 6.80 -21.95
CA SER A 264 -7.49 7.05 -22.75
C SER A 264 -7.19 5.91 -23.73
N VAL A 265 -6.20 6.13 -24.60
CA VAL A 265 -5.67 5.12 -25.54
C VAL A 265 -5.18 3.85 -24.87
N THR A 266 -4.79 3.92 -23.59
CA THR A 266 -4.34 2.76 -22.80
C THR A 266 -5.50 1.90 -22.27
N GLY A 267 -6.74 2.41 -22.40
CA GLY A 267 -7.94 1.82 -21.81
C GLY A 267 -8.18 2.20 -20.35
N SER A 268 -7.26 2.94 -19.71
CA SER A 268 -7.42 3.55 -18.38
C SER A 268 -8.46 4.68 -18.42
N GLN A 269 -9.03 5.04 -17.27
CA GLN A 269 -10.11 6.02 -17.17
C GLN A 269 -9.78 7.15 -16.19
N SER A 270 -10.37 8.31 -16.43
CA SER A 270 -10.26 9.50 -15.58
C SER A 270 -11.55 10.32 -15.58
N ASN A 271 -11.82 11.01 -14.48
CA ASN A 271 -12.96 11.89 -14.28
C ASN A 271 -12.48 13.18 -13.57
N ALA A 272 -12.58 14.30 -14.28
CA ALA A 272 -12.06 15.59 -13.81
C ALA A 272 -12.98 16.28 -12.81
N VAL A 273 -14.28 15.99 -12.80
CA VAL A 273 -15.17 16.48 -11.75
C VAL A 273 -14.89 15.73 -10.45
N GLU A 274 -14.73 14.41 -10.50
CA GLU A 274 -14.36 13.57 -9.35
C GLU A 274 -13.03 14.01 -8.75
N ALA A 275 -11.98 14.20 -9.56
CA ALA A 275 -10.68 14.64 -9.06
C ALA A 275 -10.75 16.00 -8.34
N ARG A 276 -11.58 16.93 -8.84
CA ARG A 276 -11.82 18.23 -8.19
C ARG A 276 -12.61 18.09 -6.89
N ALA A 277 -13.64 17.25 -6.86
CA ALA A 277 -14.41 17.00 -5.65
C ALA A 277 -13.54 16.38 -4.55
N VAL A 278 -12.70 15.41 -4.90
CA VAL A 278 -11.72 14.81 -3.98
C VAL A 278 -10.76 15.85 -3.43
N ALA A 279 -10.29 16.80 -4.26
CA ALA A 279 -9.50 17.93 -3.81
C ALA A 279 -10.22 18.84 -2.80
N VAL A 280 -11.51 19.08 -3.02
CA VAL A 280 -12.35 19.83 -2.06
C VAL A 280 -12.47 19.07 -0.74
N ILE A 281 -12.78 17.78 -0.77
CA ILE A 281 -12.93 16.95 0.44
C ILE A 281 -11.64 16.98 1.26
N VAL A 282 -10.50 16.73 0.64
CA VAL A 282 -9.22 16.75 1.38
C VAL A 282 -8.93 18.13 1.97
N ARG A 283 -9.21 19.23 1.26
CA ARG A 283 -9.05 20.58 1.81
C ARG A 283 -9.95 20.82 3.03
N LEU A 284 -11.18 20.32 3.01
CA LEU A 284 -12.10 20.40 4.15
C LEU A 284 -11.61 19.57 5.35
N LEU A 285 -11.06 18.37 5.10
CA LEU A 285 -10.45 17.55 6.15
C LEU A 285 -9.25 18.25 6.78
N LEU A 286 -8.36 18.82 5.96
CA LEU A 286 -7.21 19.59 6.43
C LEU A 286 -7.64 20.82 7.25
N ALA A 287 -8.66 21.55 6.77
CA ALA A 287 -9.24 22.67 7.52
C ALA A 287 -9.87 22.24 8.85
N SER A 288 -10.31 20.98 8.97
CA SER A 288 -10.84 20.38 10.20
C SER A 288 -9.75 19.81 11.11
N SER A 289 -8.50 20.24 10.94
CA SER A 289 -7.34 19.80 11.73
C SER A 289 -7.07 18.28 11.66
N ILE A 290 -7.32 17.68 10.49
CA ILE A 290 -6.86 16.33 10.13
C ILE A 290 -5.57 16.48 9.35
N SER A 291 -4.51 15.81 9.79
CA SER A 291 -3.21 15.93 9.15
C SER A 291 -3.16 15.21 7.80
N ALA A 292 -2.40 15.76 6.84
CA ALA A 292 -2.27 15.20 5.50
C ALA A 292 -1.64 13.79 5.50
N ASP A 293 -0.74 13.51 6.44
CA ASP A 293 -0.04 12.23 6.55
C ASP A 293 -0.96 11.08 6.97
N ILE A 294 -2.14 11.35 7.52
CA ILE A 294 -3.12 10.32 7.92
C ILE A 294 -4.24 10.12 6.89
N ILE A 295 -4.13 10.78 5.73
CA ILE A 295 -5.07 10.66 4.60
C ILE A 295 -4.39 9.90 3.45
N MET A 296 -5.15 9.02 2.79
CA MET A 296 -4.77 8.43 1.51
C MET A 296 -5.94 8.49 0.52
N VAL A 297 -5.62 8.83 -0.73
CA VAL A 297 -6.54 8.71 -1.87
C VAL A 297 -6.19 7.44 -2.65
N ILE A 298 -7.18 6.57 -2.86
CA ILE A 298 -7.07 5.33 -3.64
C ILE A 298 -7.84 5.52 -4.93
N CYS A 299 -7.16 5.46 -6.07
CA CYS A 299 -7.79 5.50 -7.38
C CYS A 299 -7.88 4.08 -7.95
N LEU A 300 -9.04 3.71 -8.51
CA LEU A 300 -9.14 2.45 -9.25
C LEU A 300 -8.31 2.50 -10.54
N TYR A 301 -8.23 3.65 -11.19
CA TYR A 301 -7.56 3.82 -12.48
C TYR A 301 -6.29 4.67 -12.38
N ARG A 302 -5.28 4.32 -13.18
CA ARG A 302 -3.99 5.03 -13.21
C ARG A 302 -4.10 6.44 -13.77
N ASP A 303 -5.00 6.67 -14.72
CA ASP A 303 -5.17 8.01 -15.32
C ASP A 303 -5.89 8.93 -14.33
N GLN A 304 -6.80 8.38 -13.52
CA GLN A 304 -7.37 9.10 -12.39
C GLN A 304 -6.31 9.46 -11.35
N LEU A 305 -5.41 8.54 -11.02
CA LEU A 305 -4.31 8.84 -10.10
C LEU A 305 -3.50 10.05 -10.59
N TYR A 306 -3.11 10.08 -11.87
CA TYR A 306 -2.40 11.23 -12.44
C TYR A 306 -3.20 12.53 -12.37
N LEU A 307 -4.51 12.45 -12.62
CA LEU A 307 -5.39 13.62 -12.56
C LEU A 307 -5.51 14.16 -11.13
N VAL A 308 -5.70 13.28 -10.15
CA VAL A 308 -5.71 13.63 -8.73
C VAL A 308 -4.35 14.20 -8.31
N GLU A 309 -3.23 13.54 -8.61
CA GLU A 309 -1.90 14.08 -8.30
C GLU A 309 -1.69 15.50 -8.87
N SER A 310 -2.20 15.75 -10.08
CA SER A 310 -2.11 17.06 -10.72
C SER A 310 -2.96 18.13 -10.01
N ALA A 311 -4.15 17.79 -9.53
CA ALA A 311 -5.05 18.67 -8.79
C ALA A 311 -4.55 19.00 -7.37
N PHE A 312 -3.61 18.19 -6.86
CA PHE A 312 -3.12 18.24 -5.48
C PHE A 312 -1.66 18.67 -5.33
N LYS A 313 -1.03 19.20 -6.38
CA LYS A 313 0.33 19.73 -6.30
C LYS A 313 0.48 20.68 -5.10
N GLY A 314 1.27 20.27 -4.11
CA GLY A 314 1.54 21.03 -2.88
C GLY A 314 1.02 20.41 -1.58
N PHE A 315 0.18 19.37 -1.63
CA PHE A 315 -0.30 18.66 -0.43
C PHE A 315 0.48 17.36 -0.22
N ASN A 316 0.92 17.11 1.01
CA ASN A 316 1.64 15.88 1.39
C ASN A 316 0.66 14.73 1.73
N VAL A 317 -0.20 14.38 0.77
CA VAL A 317 -1.23 13.33 0.91
C VAL A 317 -0.81 12.11 0.10
N ALA A 318 -0.96 10.92 0.68
CA ALA A 318 -0.64 9.68 -0.04
C ALA A 318 -1.67 9.42 -1.15
N MET A 319 -1.21 9.10 -2.35
CA MET A 319 -2.07 8.80 -3.50
C MET A 319 -1.57 7.54 -4.17
N ASN A 320 -2.48 6.57 -4.35
CA ASN A 320 -2.14 5.23 -4.80
C ASN A 320 -3.20 4.69 -5.75
N THR A 321 -2.83 3.71 -6.57
CA THR A 321 -3.85 2.83 -7.16
C THR A 321 -4.31 1.82 -6.12
N VAL A 322 -5.47 1.19 -6.32
CA VAL A 322 -5.92 0.12 -5.42
C VAL A 322 -4.91 -1.03 -5.31
N ASP A 323 -4.27 -1.39 -6.43
CA ASP A 323 -3.23 -2.41 -6.48
C ASP A 323 -1.97 -2.00 -5.69
N SER A 324 -1.57 -0.72 -5.72
CA SER A 324 -0.41 -0.24 -4.92
C SER A 324 -0.76 0.06 -3.46
N ALA A 325 -2.04 0.13 -3.11
CA ALA A 325 -2.51 0.37 -1.75
C ALA A 325 -2.52 -0.91 -0.89
N GLN A 326 -2.38 -2.11 -1.46
CA GLN A 326 -2.28 -3.35 -0.68
C GLN A 326 -1.07 -3.31 0.28
N GLY A 327 -1.26 -3.80 1.50
CA GLY A 327 -0.28 -3.68 2.59
C GLY A 327 -0.15 -2.28 3.22
N SER A 328 -0.65 -1.22 2.57
CA SER A 328 -0.67 0.13 3.14
C SER A 328 -1.97 0.42 3.90
N GLU A 329 -1.94 1.32 4.87
CA GLU A 329 -3.13 1.75 5.61
C GLU A 329 -3.00 3.20 6.08
N LYS A 330 -4.14 3.88 6.23
CA LYS A 330 -4.23 5.24 6.79
C LYS A 330 -5.51 5.38 7.61
N SER A 331 -5.57 6.39 8.46
CA SER A 331 -6.79 6.68 9.23
C SER A 331 -7.96 7.03 8.33
N VAL A 332 -7.72 7.87 7.33
CA VAL A 332 -8.73 8.34 6.38
C VAL A 332 -8.41 7.85 4.98
N ILE A 333 -9.37 7.20 4.34
CA ILE A 333 -9.26 6.76 2.94
C ILE A 333 -10.34 7.41 2.09
N ILE A 334 -9.94 8.02 0.97
CA ILE A 334 -10.87 8.49 -0.06
C ILE A 334 -10.70 7.59 -1.27
N VAL A 335 -11.76 6.95 -1.74
CA VAL A 335 -11.73 6.03 -2.88
C VAL A 335 -12.38 6.69 -4.09
N CYS A 336 -11.58 6.86 -5.13
CA CYS A 336 -12.02 7.33 -6.44
C CYS A 336 -12.38 6.13 -7.32
N THR A 337 -13.65 6.01 -7.66
CA THR A 337 -14.16 4.91 -8.48
C THR A 337 -14.17 5.25 -9.97
N THR A 338 -14.22 6.54 -10.31
CA THR A 338 -14.03 7.14 -11.65
C THR A 338 -15.02 6.75 -12.72
N ARG A 339 -15.69 5.61 -12.61
CA ARG A 339 -16.50 5.06 -13.70
C ARG A 339 -17.96 5.38 -13.49
N THR A 340 -18.51 6.12 -14.45
CA THR A 340 -19.87 6.70 -14.37
C THR A 340 -20.91 5.89 -15.14
N HIS A 341 -20.49 4.88 -15.92
CA HIS A 341 -21.40 4.02 -16.68
C HIS A 341 -21.11 2.52 -16.53
N LEU A 342 -22.03 1.80 -15.88
CA LEU A 342 -22.12 0.34 -15.85
C LEU A 342 -22.88 -0.17 -17.08
N ASN A 343 -22.21 -0.26 -18.23
CA ASN A 343 -22.78 -0.96 -19.37
C ASN A 343 -22.92 -2.46 -19.06
N ALA A 344 -24.17 -2.96 -19.00
CA ALA A 344 -24.53 -4.33 -18.60
C ALA A 344 -23.81 -5.48 -19.36
N LYS A 345 -23.18 -5.19 -20.51
CA LYS A 345 -22.42 -6.18 -21.31
C LYS A 345 -20.88 -6.09 -21.17
N ARG A 346 -20.34 -5.04 -20.53
CA ARG A 346 -18.87 -4.78 -20.40
C ARG A 346 -18.44 -4.44 -18.95
N SER A 347 -19.33 -4.62 -17.98
CA SER A 347 -19.20 -4.11 -16.60
C SER A 347 -18.40 -4.98 -15.63
N LEU A 348 -17.90 -6.16 -16.02
CA LEU A 348 -17.54 -7.18 -15.03
C LEU A 348 -16.07 -7.33 -14.64
N THR A 349 -15.11 -6.67 -15.29
CA THR A 349 -13.70 -7.13 -15.16
C THR A 349 -12.77 -6.27 -14.30
N PHE A 350 -13.14 -5.04 -13.92
CA PHE A 350 -12.24 -4.19 -13.13
C PHE A 350 -12.93 -3.43 -11.98
N PHE A 351 -14.04 -2.76 -12.25
CA PHE A 351 -14.85 -2.08 -11.22
C PHE A 351 -15.61 -3.08 -10.34
N ALA A 352 -16.07 -4.18 -10.95
CA ALA A 352 -16.77 -5.27 -10.25
C ALA A 352 -15.82 -6.33 -9.68
N ASP A 353 -14.51 -6.04 -9.56
CA ASP A 353 -13.59 -6.98 -8.90
C ASP A 353 -13.80 -6.90 -7.38
N PRO A 354 -14.46 -7.89 -6.75
CA PRO A 354 -14.74 -7.84 -5.32
C PRO A 354 -13.45 -7.82 -4.50
N LYS A 355 -12.33 -8.34 -5.03
CA LYS A 355 -11.03 -8.36 -4.34
C LYS A 355 -10.43 -6.95 -4.26
N ARG A 356 -10.55 -6.15 -5.33
CA ARG A 356 -10.13 -4.73 -5.32
C ARG A 356 -10.99 -3.89 -4.38
N LEU A 357 -12.31 -4.09 -4.41
CA LEU A 357 -13.21 -3.38 -3.50
C LEU A 357 -12.90 -3.74 -2.04
N ASN A 358 -12.66 -5.02 -1.75
CA ASN A 358 -12.24 -5.46 -0.42
C ASN A 358 -10.95 -4.76 0.02
N VAL A 359 -9.92 -4.69 -0.85
CA VAL A 359 -8.69 -3.94 -0.53
C VAL A 359 -9.03 -2.48 -0.23
N ALA A 360 -9.73 -1.77 -1.12
CA ALA A 360 -10.06 -0.36 -0.94
C ALA A 360 -10.80 -0.08 0.38
N LEU A 361 -11.82 -0.88 0.71
CA LEU A 361 -12.64 -0.71 1.92
C LEU A 361 -11.92 -1.13 3.20
N SER A 362 -10.89 -1.98 3.12
CA SER A 362 -10.12 -2.45 4.29
C SER A 362 -8.88 -1.59 4.59
N ARG A 363 -8.63 -0.50 3.86
CA ARG A 363 -7.44 0.35 4.10
C ARG A 363 -7.62 1.40 5.19
N ALA A 364 -8.86 1.75 5.51
CA ALA A 364 -9.18 2.80 6.49
C ALA A 364 -9.13 2.27 7.92
N ARG A 365 -8.59 3.07 8.84
CA ARG A 365 -8.74 2.83 10.28
C ARG A 365 -9.99 3.51 10.84
N ASP A 366 -10.15 4.80 10.58
CA ASP A 366 -11.13 5.64 11.27
C ASP A 366 -12.35 5.97 10.39
N GLY A 367 -12.15 6.17 9.08
CA GLY A 367 -13.27 6.36 8.16
C GLY A 367 -12.89 6.48 6.70
N SER A 368 -13.91 6.43 5.84
CA SER A 368 -13.73 6.44 4.40
C SER A 368 -14.79 7.26 3.65
N TRP A 369 -14.35 7.93 2.59
CA TRP A 369 -15.23 8.50 1.58
C TRP A 369 -15.13 7.69 0.31
N LEU A 370 -16.27 7.31 -0.25
CA LEU A 370 -16.35 6.53 -1.49
C LEU A 370 -17.20 7.30 -2.49
N ASP A 371 -16.65 7.57 -3.67
CA ASP A 371 -17.44 8.07 -4.78
C ASP A 371 -18.36 6.95 -5.32
N HIS A 372 -19.59 7.31 -5.70
CA HIS A 372 -20.52 6.41 -6.36
C HIS A 372 -21.40 7.18 -7.34
N ASP A 373 -21.42 6.75 -8.61
CA ASP A 373 -22.42 7.20 -9.58
C ASP A 373 -23.58 6.19 -9.62
N ASP A 374 -24.78 6.62 -9.24
CA ASP A 374 -26.00 5.80 -9.30
C ASP A 374 -26.59 5.70 -10.72
N GLY A 375 -25.96 6.33 -11.71
CA GLY A 375 -26.40 6.38 -13.09
C GLY A 375 -27.81 6.96 -13.26
N GLY A 376 -28.29 7.74 -12.28
CA GLY A 376 -29.64 8.27 -12.22
C GLY A 376 -30.75 7.21 -12.06
N ARG A 377 -30.42 5.96 -11.70
CA ARG A 377 -31.40 4.88 -11.53
C ARG A 377 -31.76 4.69 -10.06
N LYS A 378 -33.02 4.97 -9.71
CA LYS A 378 -33.60 4.73 -8.38
C LYS A 378 -33.57 3.25 -7.92
N ASP A 379 -33.35 2.30 -8.84
CA ASP A 379 -33.39 0.85 -8.59
C ASP A 379 -32.15 0.11 -9.14
N SER A 380 -30.94 0.48 -8.73
CA SER A 380 -29.72 -0.26 -9.11
C SER A 380 -29.48 -1.47 -8.19
N PRO A 381 -28.96 -2.61 -8.71
CA PRO A 381 -28.63 -3.79 -7.91
C PRO A 381 -27.56 -3.53 -6.83
N ASP A 382 -26.86 -2.40 -6.90
CA ASP A 382 -25.85 -1.95 -5.93
C ASP A 382 -26.46 -1.52 -4.59
N GLN A 383 -27.76 -1.19 -4.54
CA GLN A 383 -28.48 -0.97 -3.28
C GLN A 383 -28.52 -2.21 -2.36
N ARG A 384 -28.27 -3.42 -2.88
CA ARG A 384 -28.19 -4.64 -2.07
C ARG A 384 -26.85 -4.80 -1.33
N LEU A 385 -25.79 -4.12 -1.77
CA LEU A 385 -24.50 -4.07 -1.07
C LEU A 385 -24.53 -3.05 0.08
N LEU A 386 -25.46 -2.09 0.02
CA LEU A 386 -25.71 -1.10 1.06
C LEU A 386 -26.68 -1.67 2.11
N PRO A 387 -26.49 -1.40 3.42
CA PRO A 387 -27.57 -1.63 4.38
C PRO A 387 -28.82 -0.84 3.95
N PRO A 388 -30.04 -1.35 4.19
CA PRO A 388 -31.25 -0.60 3.89
C PRO A 388 -31.19 0.76 4.59
N ALA A 389 -31.42 1.83 3.83
CA ALA A 389 -31.33 3.20 4.31
C ALA A 389 -32.23 3.41 5.55
N PRO A 390 -31.75 4.03 6.63
CA PRO A 390 -32.61 4.89 7.42
C PRO A 390 -32.59 6.27 6.75
N LEU A 391 -33.74 6.65 6.20
CA LEU A 391 -34.17 8.05 6.04
C LEU A 391 -33.38 8.90 5.01
N THR A 392 -33.47 8.56 3.72
CA THR A 392 -33.23 9.55 2.64
C THR A 392 -34.44 10.44 2.35
N ASP A 393 -35.59 10.22 3.00
CA ASP A 393 -36.78 11.08 2.88
C ASP A 393 -36.81 12.18 3.94
N ARG A 394 -35.78 13.03 4.02
CA ARG A 394 -35.86 14.40 4.58
C ARG A 394 -34.81 15.33 3.96
N PHE A 395 -34.78 15.42 2.64
CA PHE A 395 -34.35 16.63 1.95
C PHE A 395 -35.54 17.22 1.20
N GLY A 396 -36.50 17.73 1.96
CA GLY A 396 -37.47 18.71 1.49
C GLY A 396 -37.08 20.07 2.05
N ASP A 397 -36.72 20.98 1.15
CA ASP A 397 -36.78 22.44 1.31
C ASP A 397 -36.36 23.03 2.67
N ALA A 398 -35.06 23.24 2.85
CA ALA A 398 -34.57 24.20 3.85
C ALA A 398 -34.27 25.55 3.15
N PRO A 399 -34.97 26.64 3.48
CA PRO A 399 -34.77 27.93 2.82
C PRO A 399 -33.45 28.59 3.24
N CYS A 400 -32.83 29.25 2.27
CA CYS A 400 -31.62 30.05 2.39
C CYS A 400 -31.70 31.07 3.55
N PRO A 401 -30.72 31.14 4.47
CA PRO A 401 -30.77 32.10 5.58
C PRO A 401 -30.56 33.53 5.06
N ARG A 402 -31.58 34.38 5.25
CA ARG A 402 -31.54 35.81 4.92
C ARG A 402 -30.52 36.53 5.81
N ARG A 403 -29.77 37.46 5.21
CA ARG A 403 -28.86 38.40 5.88
C ARG A 403 -29.59 39.18 6.99
N PRO A 404 -28.91 39.56 8.09
CA PRO A 404 -29.49 40.46 9.07
C PRO A 404 -29.57 41.87 8.48
N SER A 405 -30.79 42.40 8.36
CA SER A 405 -31.07 43.80 8.06
C SER A 405 -30.81 44.65 9.31
N SER A 406 -29.73 45.41 9.29
CA SER A 406 -29.50 46.51 10.21
C SER A 406 -30.07 47.82 9.65
N ILE A 407 -30.46 48.70 10.57
CA ILE A 407 -30.77 50.13 10.46
C ILE A 407 -32.28 50.41 10.51
N GLY A 408 -32.70 50.78 11.72
CA GLY A 408 -34.03 51.28 12.02
C GLY A 408 -34.26 52.70 11.52
N ARG A 409 -35.55 53.05 11.47
CA ARG A 409 -36.03 54.43 11.56
C ARG A 409 -37.35 54.40 12.33
N SER A 410 -37.29 55.10 13.45
CA SER A 410 -38.36 55.71 14.25
C SER A 410 -39.76 55.74 13.64
N ASP A 411 -40.68 55.14 14.37
CA ASP A 411 -42.11 55.44 14.40
C ASP A 411 -42.36 56.82 15.03
N PRO A 412 -43.29 57.63 14.48
CA PRO A 412 -44.08 58.49 15.34
C PRO A 412 -45.58 58.37 15.04
N ARG A 413 -46.33 57.96 16.08
CA ARG A 413 -47.73 58.32 16.38
C ARG A 413 -48.79 57.68 15.48
N CYS A 414 -49.49 56.69 16.03
CA CYS A 414 -50.90 56.78 16.47
C CYS A 414 -51.32 55.49 17.18
#